data_AF-A0A955GL09-F1
#
_entry.id   AF-A0A955GL09-F1
#
_cell.length_a   1.000
_cell.length_b   1.000
_cell.length_c   1.000
_cell.angle_alpha   90.00
_cell.angle_beta   90.00
_cell.angle_gamma   90.00
#
_symmetry.space_group_name_H-M   'P 1'
#
loop_
_entity.id
_entity.type
_entity.pdbx_description
1 polymer ?
#
loop_
_entity_poly.entity_id
_entity_poly.type
_entity_poly.pdbx_seq_one_letter_code
_entity_poly.pdbx_strand_id
1 'polypeptide(L)'
;MPKNKKIGQKIALTTVAGVLALTVAVAPVFSFNNKDAKAVSLAELRQQASSLSAQISQNNQAAAELAAQGETLKARIAEFDAQINQTDIQIRLVQNKLAQLEIELNNAQKELDRHKVLLRASIKELYKKDDASSVELLVSVSNFSEYFNNKAYLNKLKSSIQESTEKVIALKEQIESQRNEQAKLLKQEQDSRAILAQARAEKDQLLADTQGQEANYRNQANSLRQQQNQVMAAIAERMAASGVSIISGSGNGGYPAKWANADYNNPPIDSWGMYARQCVSYTAFKVWQSGRNMPYWGGRGNANQWPANARAAGYEVDRDPRPGDVAITYNGVYGHAMYVEAVNGRTVTVSQYNYIVNGQWGQYSEMTLSADNSALGPMTFITFP
;
A
#
# COMPACT_ATOMS: atom_id res chain seq x y z
N MET A 1 -0.37 -17.04 35.07
CA MET A 1 0.49 -17.24 33.88
C MET A 1 -0.09 -16.50 32.67
N PRO A 2 0.38 -15.30 32.31
CA PRO A 2 0.16 -14.74 30.99
C PRO A 2 1.41 -14.94 30.12
N LYS A 3 1.21 -15.48 28.92
CA LYS A 3 2.25 -15.80 27.94
C LYS A 3 2.83 -14.51 27.35
N ASN A 4 4.08 -14.19 27.66
CA ASN A 4 4.88 -13.21 26.92
C ASN A 4 5.08 -13.71 25.48
N LYS A 5 4.33 -13.15 24.53
CA LYS A 5 4.61 -13.29 23.09
C LYS A 5 5.90 -12.53 22.80
N LYS A 6 6.98 -13.28 22.53
CA LYS A 6 8.22 -12.76 21.95
C LYS A 6 7.89 -12.13 20.59
N ILE A 7 7.84 -10.80 20.53
CA ILE A 7 7.86 -10.03 19.27
C ILE A 7 9.33 -10.00 18.82
N GLY A 8 9.78 -11.14 18.31
CA GLY A 8 11.00 -11.24 17.51
C GLY A 8 10.57 -11.32 16.05
N GLN A 9 10.13 -10.21 15.48
CA GLN A 9 9.94 -10.14 14.04
C GLN A 9 11.32 -10.06 13.41
N LYS A 10 11.70 -11.16 12.74
CA LYS A 10 12.79 -11.20 11.78
C LYS A 10 12.48 -10.14 10.71
N ILE A 11 13.11 -8.97 10.82
CA ILE A 11 13.12 -7.98 9.75
C ILE A 11 14.06 -8.57 8.70
N ALA A 12 13.46 -9.24 7.72
CA ALA A 12 14.19 -9.77 6.58
C ALA A 12 14.83 -8.59 5.83
N LEU A 13 16.17 -8.50 5.87
CA LEU A 13 16.92 -7.73 4.89
C LEU A 13 16.61 -8.32 3.51
N THR A 14 15.65 -7.73 2.82
CA THR A 14 15.51 -7.89 1.38
C THR A 14 16.40 -6.83 0.76
N THR A 15 17.65 -7.22 0.54
CA THR A 15 18.59 -6.53 -0.34
C THR A 15 17.94 -6.40 -1.71
N VAL A 16 17.60 -5.17 -2.12
CA VAL A 16 17.17 -4.86 -3.48
C VAL A 16 18.42 -4.74 -4.35
N ALA A 17 19.12 -5.87 -4.52
CA ALA A 17 20.07 -6.05 -5.60
C ALA A 17 19.26 -6.40 -6.85
N GLY A 18 18.84 -5.38 -7.59
CA GLY A 18 17.95 -5.57 -8.72
C GLY A 18 17.69 -4.31 -9.51
N VAL A 19 18.73 -3.50 -9.75
CA VAL A 19 18.68 -2.50 -10.82
C VAL A 19 18.73 -3.26 -12.15
N LEU A 20 17.59 -3.82 -12.53
CA LEU A 20 17.33 -4.26 -13.89
C LEU A 20 17.26 -2.99 -14.73
N ALA A 21 18.38 -2.66 -15.37
CA ALA A 21 18.44 -1.73 -16.48
C ALA A 21 17.53 -2.26 -17.60
N LEU A 22 16.25 -1.92 -17.55
CA LEU A 22 15.36 -2.00 -18.69
C LEU A 22 15.72 -0.83 -19.62
N THR A 23 16.74 -1.05 -20.44
CA THR A 23 16.98 -0.23 -21.62
C THR A 23 15.81 -0.42 -22.58
N VAL A 24 14.86 0.53 -22.55
CA VAL A 24 13.78 0.57 -23.53
C VAL A 24 14.37 1.01 -24.87
N ALA A 25 14.44 0.08 -25.81
CA ALA A 25 14.73 0.40 -27.20
C ALA A 25 13.62 1.30 -27.73
N VAL A 26 13.95 2.59 -27.93
CA VAL A 26 13.10 3.50 -28.70
C VAL A 26 13.07 2.95 -30.13
N ALA A 27 11.94 2.38 -30.53
CA ALA A 27 11.74 1.98 -31.92
C ALA A 27 11.93 3.21 -32.82
N PRO A 28 12.66 3.10 -33.94
CA PRO A 28 12.97 4.24 -34.78
C PRO A 28 11.68 4.93 -35.23
N VAL A 29 11.65 6.26 -35.06
CA VAL A 29 10.62 7.14 -35.58
C VAL A 29 10.64 7.00 -37.11
N PHE A 30 9.62 6.36 -37.68
CA PHE A 30 9.40 6.41 -39.11
C PHE A 30 8.91 7.81 -39.47
N SER A 31 9.84 8.69 -39.84
CA SER A 31 9.51 9.94 -40.52
C SER A 31 8.92 9.62 -41.89
N PHE A 32 7.69 10.04 -42.13
CA PHE A 32 7.07 9.99 -43.45
C PHE A 32 7.76 11.00 -44.37
N ASN A 33 8.79 10.55 -45.08
CA ASN A 33 9.27 11.25 -46.25
C ASN A 33 8.32 10.88 -47.40
N ASN A 34 7.45 11.82 -47.74
CA ASN A 34 6.34 11.64 -48.67
C ASN A 34 6.88 11.64 -50.11
N LYS A 35 7.54 10.55 -50.54
CA LYS A 35 8.08 10.45 -51.90
C LYS A 35 7.65 9.24 -52.72
N ASP A 36 6.92 8.26 -52.20
CA ASP A 36 6.32 7.22 -53.04
C ASP A 36 4.95 6.76 -52.50
N ALA A 37 3.91 7.06 -53.27
CA ALA A 37 2.52 6.78 -52.96
C ALA A 37 2.18 5.28 -53.12
N LYS A 38 2.57 4.46 -52.14
CA LYS A 38 1.80 3.25 -51.79
C LYS A 38 0.93 3.60 -50.59
N ALA A 39 -0.37 3.65 -50.80
CA ALA A 39 -1.34 4.09 -49.80
C ALA A 39 -1.33 3.13 -48.58
N VAL A 40 -0.61 3.47 -47.51
CA VAL A 40 -0.55 2.71 -46.22
C VAL A 40 -1.92 2.14 -45.85
N SER A 41 -2.08 0.82 -45.83
CA SER A 41 -3.37 0.17 -45.63
C SER A 41 -4.00 0.50 -44.27
N LEU A 42 -5.33 0.39 -44.18
CA LEU A 42 -6.06 0.53 -42.92
C LEU A 42 -5.57 -0.46 -41.85
N ALA A 43 -5.12 -1.65 -42.28
CA ALA A 43 -4.53 -2.65 -41.41
C ALA A 43 -3.17 -2.19 -40.82
N GLU A 44 -2.30 -1.60 -41.63
CA GLU A 44 -1.00 -1.07 -41.18
C GLU A 44 -1.16 0.09 -40.20
N LEU A 45 -2.05 1.04 -40.49
CA LEU A 45 -2.33 2.15 -39.57
C LEU A 45 -2.87 1.65 -38.22
N ARG A 46 -3.76 0.64 -38.22
CA ARG A 46 -4.26 0.03 -36.99
C ARG A 46 -3.20 -0.71 -36.21
N GLN A 47 -2.31 -1.44 -36.88
CA GLN A 47 -1.16 -2.08 -36.24
C GLN A 47 -0.23 -1.05 -35.59
N GLN A 48 0.00 0.08 -36.27
CA GLN A 48 0.79 1.18 -35.73
C GLN A 48 0.13 1.80 -34.49
N ALA A 49 -1.18 2.04 -34.51
CA ALA A 49 -1.93 2.55 -33.37
C ALA A 49 -1.86 1.60 -32.16
N SER A 50 -1.94 0.29 -32.42
CA SER A 50 -1.82 -0.75 -31.39
C SER A 50 -0.42 -0.78 -30.77
N SER A 51 0.63 -0.66 -31.59
CA SER A 51 2.02 -0.59 -31.12
C SER A 51 2.27 0.65 -30.26
N LEU A 52 1.81 1.82 -30.73
CA LEU A 52 1.91 3.07 -29.97
C LEU A 52 1.21 2.95 -28.62
N SER A 53 0.05 2.31 -28.57
CA SER A 53 -0.65 2.12 -27.29
C SER A 53 0.08 1.21 -26.32
N ALA A 54 0.68 0.12 -26.82
CA ALA A 54 1.51 -0.76 -26.00
C ALA A 54 2.71 0.02 -25.41
N GLN A 55 3.37 0.86 -26.23
CA GLN A 55 4.49 1.69 -25.79
C GLN A 55 4.06 2.74 -24.75
N ILE A 56 2.91 3.40 -24.93
CA ILE A 56 2.34 4.34 -23.95
C ILE A 56 2.08 3.63 -22.62
N SER A 57 1.46 2.44 -22.67
CA SER A 57 1.18 1.64 -21.47
C SER A 57 2.47 1.27 -20.73
N GLN A 58 3.50 0.84 -21.47
CA GLN A 58 4.80 0.47 -20.89
C GLN A 58 5.50 1.66 -20.23
N ASN A 59 5.49 2.84 -20.88
CA ASN A 59 6.05 4.07 -20.31
C ASN A 59 5.32 4.50 -19.04
N ASN A 60 3.97 4.47 -19.05
CA ASN A 60 3.19 4.81 -17.86
C ASN A 60 3.43 3.83 -16.72
N GLN A 61 3.58 2.53 -17.02
CA GLN A 61 3.90 1.51 -16.02
C GLN A 61 5.27 1.75 -15.40
N ALA A 62 6.31 2.00 -16.21
CA ALA A 62 7.65 2.30 -15.72
C ALA A 62 7.68 3.55 -14.82
N ALA A 63 6.95 4.61 -15.20
CA ALA A 63 6.79 5.80 -14.36
C ALA A 63 6.08 5.50 -13.03
N ALA A 64 5.04 4.68 -13.05
CA ALA A 64 4.30 4.29 -11.85
C ALA A 64 5.14 3.43 -10.90
N GLU A 65 5.92 2.50 -11.44
CA GLU A 65 6.83 1.65 -10.66
C GLU A 65 7.91 2.47 -9.95
N LEU A 66 8.51 3.44 -10.64
CA LEU A 66 9.47 4.37 -10.04
C LEU A 66 8.84 5.20 -8.91
N ALA A 67 7.64 5.74 -9.13
CA ALA A 67 6.92 6.50 -8.11
C ALA A 67 6.58 5.63 -6.88
N ALA A 68 6.16 4.38 -7.09
CA ALA A 68 5.82 3.45 -6.02
C ALA A 68 7.02 3.07 -5.15
N GLN A 69 8.22 2.92 -5.74
CA GLN A 69 9.45 2.67 -4.99
C GLN A 69 9.78 3.84 -4.04
N GLY A 70 9.64 5.09 -4.52
CA GLY A 70 9.85 6.29 -3.70
C GLY A 70 8.89 6.37 -2.51
N GLU A 71 7.60 6.10 -2.73
CA GLU A 71 6.60 6.10 -1.64
C GLU A 71 6.83 4.95 -0.64
N THR A 72 7.28 3.78 -1.10
CA THR A 72 7.62 2.65 -0.22
C THR A 72 8.77 3.01 0.73
N LEU A 73 9.85 3.61 0.21
CA LEU A 73 10.98 4.04 1.04
C LEU A 73 10.60 5.15 2.04
N LYS A 74 9.75 6.09 1.61
CA LYS A 74 9.22 7.15 2.48
C LYS A 74 8.38 6.58 3.63
N ALA A 75 7.50 5.61 3.35
CA ALA A 75 6.73 4.93 4.37
C ALA A 75 7.63 4.19 5.38
N ARG A 76 8.67 3.50 4.89
CA ARG A 76 9.64 2.79 5.73
C ARG A 76 10.45 3.73 6.63
N ILE A 77 10.86 4.89 6.11
CA ILE A 77 11.53 5.94 6.90
C ILE A 77 10.63 6.44 8.02
N ALA A 78 9.36 6.73 7.70
CA ALA A 78 8.39 7.20 8.70
C ALA A 78 8.11 6.16 9.80
N GLU A 79 8.07 4.87 9.44
CA GLU A 79 7.94 3.77 10.40
C GLU A 79 9.12 3.70 11.37
N PHE A 80 10.36 3.78 10.87
CA PHE A 80 11.54 3.79 11.73
C PHE A 80 11.63 5.04 12.61
N ASP A 81 11.28 6.23 12.09
CA ASP A 81 11.22 7.45 12.88
C ASP A 81 10.19 7.32 14.03
N ALA A 82 9.04 6.70 13.78
CA ALA A 82 8.05 6.41 14.82
C ALA A 82 8.55 5.38 15.86
N GLN A 83 9.23 4.32 15.42
CA GLN A 83 9.79 3.29 16.30
C GLN A 83 10.89 3.86 17.21
N ILE A 84 11.77 4.72 16.67
CA ILE A 84 12.81 5.41 17.44
C ILE A 84 12.16 6.31 18.50
N ASN A 85 11.18 7.14 18.11
CA ASN A 85 10.47 7.99 19.06
C ASN A 85 9.80 7.20 20.20
N GLN A 86 9.20 6.05 19.89
CA GLN A 86 8.62 5.17 20.91
C GLN A 86 9.69 4.59 21.84
N THR A 87 10.84 4.19 21.29
CA THR A 87 11.97 3.66 22.07
C THR A 87 12.55 4.73 22.99
N ASP A 88 12.68 5.98 22.52
CA ASP A 88 13.14 7.14 23.31
C ASP A 88 12.20 7.44 24.49
N ILE A 89 10.89 7.26 24.32
CA ILE A 89 9.91 7.37 25.42
C ILE A 89 10.12 6.25 26.45
N GLN A 90 10.33 5.01 26.01
CA GLN A 90 10.58 3.87 26.90
C GLN A 90 11.89 4.03 27.69
N ILE A 91 12.95 4.51 27.04
CA ILE A 91 14.23 4.79 27.70
C ILE A 91 14.05 5.83 28.81
N ARG A 92 13.35 6.94 28.53
CA ARG A 92 13.05 7.98 29.54
C ARG A 92 12.23 7.43 30.71
N LEU A 93 11.26 6.56 30.45
CA LEU A 93 10.47 5.93 31.49
C LEU A 93 11.34 5.04 32.40
N VAL A 94 12.22 4.22 31.81
CA VAL A 94 13.15 3.36 32.57
C VAL A 94 14.15 4.21 33.37
N GLN A 95 14.66 5.31 32.82
CA GLN A 95 15.54 6.25 33.53
C GLN A 95 14.84 6.85 34.76
N ASN A 96 13.61 7.31 34.63
CA ASN A 96 12.84 7.85 35.75
C ASN A 96 12.60 6.78 36.83
N LYS A 97 12.29 5.55 36.43
CA LYS A 97 12.09 4.43 37.36
C LYS A 97 13.39 4.05 38.08
N LEU A 98 14.53 4.05 37.38
CA LEU A 98 15.84 3.84 37.99
C LEU A 98 16.14 4.91 39.05
N ALA A 99 15.92 6.18 38.74
CA ALA A 99 16.13 7.27 39.70
C ALA A 99 15.25 7.10 40.94
N GLN A 100 13.98 6.70 40.77
CA GLN A 100 13.09 6.41 41.89
C GLN A 100 13.61 5.23 42.74
N LEU A 101 13.98 4.12 42.11
CA LEU A 101 14.48 2.94 42.82
C LEU A 101 15.79 3.23 43.57
N GLU A 102 16.66 4.09 43.04
CA GLU A 102 17.89 4.52 43.72
C GLU A 102 17.61 5.35 44.98
N ILE A 103 16.58 6.21 44.95
CA ILE A 103 16.11 6.93 46.14
C ILE A 103 15.54 5.95 47.18
N GLU A 104 14.69 5.01 46.75
CA GLU A 104 14.11 4.00 47.64
C GLU A 104 15.19 3.11 48.26
N LEU A 105 16.21 2.73 47.50
CA LEU A 105 17.36 1.95 47.97
C LEU A 105 18.15 2.71 49.05
N ASN A 106 18.43 3.99 48.82
CA ASN A 106 19.14 4.83 49.79
C ASN A 106 18.36 4.93 51.11
N ASN A 107 17.05 5.15 51.03
CA ASN A 107 16.19 5.20 52.21
C ASN A 107 16.13 3.86 52.95
N ALA A 108 16.01 2.75 52.23
CA ALA A 108 16.03 1.40 52.82
C ALA A 108 17.38 1.09 53.50
N GLN A 109 18.49 1.54 52.92
CA GLN A 109 19.82 1.37 53.49
C GLN A 109 19.98 2.17 54.79
N LYS A 110 19.51 3.42 54.83
CA LYS A 110 19.50 4.24 56.05
C LYS A 110 18.68 3.61 57.17
N GLU A 111 17.51 3.06 56.86
CA GLU A 111 16.65 2.41 57.85
C GLU A 111 17.29 1.12 58.39
N LEU A 112 17.90 0.32 57.51
CA LEU A 112 18.68 -0.85 57.92
C LEU A 112 19.83 -0.48 58.87
N ASP A 113 20.57 0.59 58.56
CA ASP A 113 21.68 1.04 59.40
C ASP A 113 21.18 1.58 60.75
N ARG A 114 20.05 2.28 60.77
CA ARG A 114 19.37 2.69 62.01
C ARG A 114 19.00 1.49 62.88
N HIS A 115 18.38 0.46 62.30
CA HIS A 115 18.03 -0.76 63.02
C HIS A 115 19.26 -1.49 63.58
N LYS A 116 20.38 -1.54 62.83
CA LYS A 116 21.65 -2.12 63.31
C LYS A 116 22.22 -1.33 64.49
N VAL A 117 22.19 0.01 64.44
CA VAL A 117 22.67 0.86 65.54
C VAL A 117 21.82 0.65 66.80
N LEU A 118 20.49 0.64 66.65
CA LEU A 118 19.56 0.36 67.75
C LEU A 118 19.83 -1.02 68.36
N LEU A 119 20.12 -2.04 67.53
CA LEU A 119 20.38 -3.39 68.04
C LEU A 119 21.66 -3.43 68.87
N ARG A 120 22.74 -2.80 68.38
CA ARG A 120 23.99 -2.69 69.12
C ARG A 120 23.80 -1.96 70.46
N ALA A 121 23.06 -0.86 70.47
CA ALA A 121 22.77 -0.10 71.68
C ALA A 121 21.95 -0.94 72.68
N SER A 122 20.96 -1.67 72.19
CA SER A 122 20.09 -2.54 73.01
C SER A 122 20.87 -3.68 73.63
N ILE A 123 21.74 -4.34 72.86
CA ILE A 123 22.63 -5.39 73.37
C ILE A 123 23.63 -4.83 74.40
N LYS A 124 24.20 -3.65 74.14
CA LYS A 124 25.15 -3.00 75.06
C LYS A 124 24.50 -2.65 76.40
N GLU A 125 23.27 -2.16 76.41
CA GLU A 125 22.57 -1.88 77.67
C GLU A 125 22.14 -3.14 78.42
N LEU A 126 21.80 -4.22 77.72
CA LEU A 126 21.58 -5.51 78.38
C LEU A 126 22.84 -6.01 79.09
N TYR A 127 24.01 -5.86 78.47
CA TYR A 127 25.30 -6.22 79.09
C TYR A 127 25.68 -5.33 80.28
N LYS A 128 25.46 -4.02 80.19
CA LYS A 128 25.79 -3.08 81.29
C LYS A 128 24.88 -3.25 82.52
N LYS A 129 23.63 -3.64 82.31
CA LYS A 129 22.70 -3.96 83.41
C LYS A 129 23.03 -5.29 84.11
N ASP A 130 24.01 -6.06 83.61
CA ASP A 130 24.41 -7.38 84.12
C ASP A 130 25.70 -7.35 84.96
N ASP A 131 26.17 -6.17 85.40
CA ASP A 131 27.36 -6.04 86.27
C ASP A 131 27.02 -6.26 87.77
N ALA A 132 26.39 -7.41 88.07
CA ALA A 132 26.43 -8.10 89.37
C ALA A 132 25.85 -9.54 89.27
N SER A 133 26.71 -10.56 89.35
CA SER A 133 26.41 -11.96 89.68
C SER A 133 25.25 -12.64 88.94
N SER A 134 25.52 -13.20 87.74
CA SER A 134 24.55 -13.87 86.85
C SER A 134 24.00 -15.23 87.34
N VAL A 135 24.03 -15.55 88.64
CA VAL A 135 23.39 -16.75 89.20
C VAL A 135 22.48 -16.45 90.40
N GLU A 136 22.69 -15.36 91.15
CA GLU A 136 21.87 -15.02 92.33
C GLU A 136 20.61 -14.20 92.04
N LEU A 137 20.50 -13.58 90.85
CA LEU A 137 19.33 -12.77 90.47
C LEU A 137 18.16 -13.57 89.87
N LEU A 138 18.23 -14.90 89.85
CA LEU A 138 17.14 -15.78 89.40
C LEU A 138 15.93 -15.81 90.35
N VAL A 139 16.00 -15.12 91.50
CA VAL A 139 14.98 -15.19 92.56
C VAL A 139 14.28 -13.85 92.85
N SER A 140 14.63 -12.74 92.17
CA SER A 140 13.89 -11.48 92.35
C SER A 140 12.70 -11.35 91.38
N VAL A 141 11.51 -11.66 91.90
CA VAL A 141 10.24 -11.82 91.18
C VAL A 141 9.65 -10.51 90.59
N SER A 142 10.39 -9.39 90.64
CA SER A 142 9.96 -8.10 90.07
C SER A 142 10.64 -7.71 88.73
N ASN A 143 11.65 -8.45 88.25
CA ASN A 143 12.39 -8.13 87.00
C ASN A 143 12.06 -9.02 85.79
N PHE A 144 11.22 -10.04 85.98
CA PHE A 144 10.94 -11.05 84.95
C PHE A 144 10.16 -10.48 83.75
N SER A 145 9.26 -9.51 84.00
CA SER A 145 8.47 -8.86 82.95
C SER A 145 9.30 -7.89 82.10
N GLU A 146 10.29 -7.21 82.69
CA GLU A 146 11.21 -6.30 81.98
C GLU A 146 12.25 -7.09 81.16
N TYR A 147 12.74 -8.21 81.68
CA TYR A 147 13.59 -9.15 80.94
C TYR A 147 12.86 -9.79 79.74
N PHE A 148 11.60 -10.20 79.92
CA PHE A 148 10.79 -10.74 78.83
C PHE A 148 10.45 -9.68 77.76
N ASN A 149 10.16 -8.45 78.18
CA ASN A 149 9.97 -7.31 77.27
C ASN A 149 11.24 -6.98 76.48
N ASN A 150 12.42 -7.06 77.11
CA ASN A 150 13.69 -6.89 76.43
C ASN A 150 13.95 -7.97 75.37
N LYS A 151 13.57 -9.22 75.63
CA LYS A 151 13.68 -10.33 74.65
C LYS A 151 12.71 -10.16 73.48
N ALA A 152 11.47 -9.74 73.74
CA ALA A 152 10.47 -9.45 72.71
C ALA A 152 10.90 -8.26 71.82
N TYR A 153 11.47 -7.21 72.44
CA TYR A 153 12.00 -6.05 71.73
C TYR A 153 13.20 -6.40 70.83
N LEU A 154 14.17 -7.19 71.34
CA LEU A 154 15.28 -7.69 70.54
C LEU A 154 14.82 -8.56 69.36
N ASN A 155 13.83 -9.42 69.58
CA ASN A 155 13.26 -10.23 68.50
C ASN A 155 12.60 -9.36 67.43
N LYS A 156 11.82 -8.35 67.82
CA LYS A 156 11.22 -7.39 66.88
C LYS A 156 12.29 -6.67 66.06
N LEU A 157 13.36 -6.23 66.70
CA LEU A 157 14.46 -5.54 66.04
C LEU A 157 15.24 -6.45 65.08
N LYS A 158 15.44 -7.72 65.46
CA LYS A 158 15.98 -8.75 64.57
C LYS A 158 15.10 -8.92 63.32
N SER A 159 13.79 -9.03 63.49
CA SER A 159 12.83 -9.11 62.37
C SER A 159 12.89 -7.86 61.49
N SER A 160 12.91 -6.65 62.06
CA SER A 160 13.00 -5.41 61.28
C SER A 160 14.33 -5.28 60.50
N ILE A 161 15.44 -5.78 61.04
CA ILE A 161 16.72 -5.86 60.31
C ILE A 161 16.61 -6.85 59.16
N GLN A 162 16.01 -8.02 59.38
CA GLN A 162 15.81 -9.01 58.34
C GLN A 162 14.95 -8.45 57.21
N GLU A 163 13.78 -7.88 57.51
CA GLU A 163 12.89 -7.25 56.54
C GLU A 163 13.58 -6.11 55.78
N SER A 164 14.34 -5.26 56.47
CA SER A 164 15.08 -4.15 55.82
C SER A 164 16.19 -4.67 54.90
N THR A 165 16.84 -5.79 55.27
CA THR A 165 17.86 -6.44 54.45
C THR A 165 17.26 -7.05 53.19
N GLU A 166 16.15 -7.78 53.34
CA GLU A 166 15.40 -8.37 52.22
C GLU A 166 14.91 -7.27 51.25
N LYS A 167 14.43 -6.14 51.78
CA LYS A 167 14.02 -4.99 50.96
C LYS A 167 15.19 -4.39 50.17
N VAL A 168 16.37 -4.23 50.78
CA VAL A 168 17.58 -3.74 50.09
C VAL A 168 18.00 -4.68 48.97
N ILE A 169 17.97 -6.00 49.20
CA ILE A 169 18.30 -7.00 48.19
C ILE A 169 17.31 -6.90 47.01
N ALA A 170 16.00 -6.91 47.29
CA ALA A 170 14.97 -6.81 46.26
C ALA A 170 15.08 -5.53 45.41
N LEU A 171 15.36 -4.38 46.04
CA LEU A 171 15.55 -3.11 45.32
C LEU A 171 16.80 -3.15 44.42
N LYS A 172 17.90 -3.77 44.87
CA LYS A 172 19.11 -3.96 44.05
C LYS A 172 18.83 -4.85 42.83
N GLU A 173 18.12 -5.95 43.01
CA GLU A 173 17.71 -6.83 41.90
C GLU A 173 16.81 -6.11 40.90
N GLN A 174 15.85 -5.30 41.37
CA GLN A 174 15.01 -4.49 40.50
C GLN A 174 15.81 -3.46 39.70
N ILE A 175 16.77 -2.78 40.33
CA ILE A 175 17.66 -1.82 39.64
C ILE A 175 18.47 -2.54 38.55
N GLU A 176 19.06 -3.70 38.86
CA GLU A 176 19.82 -4.47 37.88
C GLU A 176 18.94 -4.89 36.69
N SER A 177 17.72 -5.37 36.96
CA SER A 177 16.74 -5.69 35.92
C SER A 177 16.40 -4.48 35.03
N GLN A 178 16.17 -3.31 35.64
CA GLN A 178 15.88 -2.08 34.88
C GLN A 178 17.10 -1.59 34.08
N ARG A 179 18.33 -1.73 34.60
CA ARG A 179 19.57 -1.42 33.86
C ARG A 179 19.75 -2.34 32.64
N ASN A 180 19.44 -3.62 32.79
CA ASN A 180 19.49 -4.57 31.69
C ASN A 180 18.45 -4.24 30.60
N GLU A 181 17.23 -3.87 30.99
CA GLU A 181 16.21 -3.42 30.03
C GLU A 181 16.63 -2.12 29.33
N GLN A 182 17.21 -1.15 30.06
CA GLN A 182 17.74 0.08 29.48
C GLN A 182 18.83 -0.21 28.43
N ALA A 183 19.79 -1.08 28.74
CA ALA A 183 20.86 -1.45 27.82
C ALA A 183 20.32 -2.10 26.54
N LYS A 184 19.29 -2.94 26.68
CA LYS A 184 18.61 -3.56 25.54
C LYS A 184 17.87 -2.54 24.67
N LEU A 185 17.15 -1.59 25.29
CA LEU A 185 16.45 -0.52 24.57
C LEU A 185 17.43 0.39 23.82
N LEU A 186 18.55 0.78 24.44
CA LEU A 186 19.61 1.56 23.79
C LEU A 186 20.22 0.81 22.60
N LYS A 187 20.42 -0.52 22.73
CA LYS A 187 20.92 -1.33 21.63
C LYS A 187 19.92 -1.39 20.47
N GLN A 188 18.63 -1.58 20.78
CA GLN A 188 17.56 -1.55 19.78
C GLN A 188 17.47 -0.18 19.08
N GLU A 189 17.61 0.92 19.81
CA GLU A 189 17.62 2.28 19.27
C GLU A 189 18.80 2.46 18.30
N GLN A 190 20.01 2.05 18.71
CA GLN A 190 21.22 2.13 17.89
C GLN A 190 21.08 1.35 16.57
N ASP A 191 20.58 0.11 16.65
CA ASP A 191 20.38 -0.74 15.48
C ASP A 191 19.30 -0.13 14.54
N SER A 192 18.22 0.42 15.10
CA SER A 192 17.17 1.11 14.34
C SER A 192 17.71 2.36 13.63
N ARG A 193 18.55 3.16 14.29
CA ARG A 193 19.19 4.34 13.70
C ARG A 193 20.15 3.97 12.56
N ALA A 194 20.88 2.87 12.67
CA ALA A 194 21.74 2.38 11.60
C ALA A 194 20.94 1.98 10.35
N ILE A 195 19.83 1.24 10.53
CA ILE A 195 18.96 0.84 9.43
C ILE A 195 18.27 2.06 8.79
N LEU A 196 17.83 3.03 9.60
CA LEU A 196 17.25 4.28 9.11
C LEU A 196 18.24 5.07 8.24
N ALA A 197 19.51 5.16 8.66
CA ALA A 197 20.56 5.82 7.88
C ALA A 197 20.76 5.13 6.52
N GLN A 198 20.76 3.79 6.50
CA GLN A 198 20.82 3.02 5.27
C GLN A 198 19.60 3.29 4.38
N ALA A 199 18.38 3.25 4.92
CA ALA A 199 17.16 3.52 4.16
C ALA A 199 17.13 4.93 3.57
N ARG A 200 17.66 5.93 4.29
CA ARG A 200 17.81 7.30 3.77
C ARG A 200 18.82 7.36 2.63
N ALA A 201 19.96 6.70 2.77
CA ALA A 201 20.97 6.62 1.70
C ALA A 201 20.43 5.90 0.44
N GLU A 202 19.69 4.80 0.61
CA GLU A 202 19.01 4.09 -0.49
C GLU A 202 18.01 4.99 -1.20
N LYS A 203 17.22 5.77 -0.43
CA LYS A 203 16.27 6.73 -0.99
C LYS A 203 16.96 7.87 -1.73
N ASP A 204 18.08 8.40 -1.22
CA ASP A 204 18.85 9.44 -1.89
C ASP A 204 19.52 8.92 -3.17
N GLN A 205 20.04 7.69 -3.15
CA GLN A 205 20.58 7.01 -4.33
C GLN A 205 19.50 6.78 -5.38
N LEU A 206 18.32 6.28 -4.98
CA LEU A 206 17.19 6.11 -5.89
C LEU A 206 16.80 7.44 -6.53
N LEU A 207 16.72 8.53 -5.76
CA LEU A 207 16.41 9.86 -6.30
C LEU A 207 17.46 10.34 -7.29
N ALA A 208 18.74 10.05 -7.05
CA ALA A 208 19.83 10.38 -7.97
C ALA A 208 19.78 9.54 -9.26
N ASP A 209 19.62 8.22 -9.15
CA ASP A 209 19.56 7.31 -10.28
C ASP A 209 18.32 7.56 -11.14
N THR A 210 17.22 7.93 -10.51
CA THR A 210 15.92 8.14 -11.17
C THR A 210 15.64 9.61 -11.49
N GLN A 211 16.61 10.50 -11.25
CA GLN A 211 16.43 11.94 -11.43
C GLN A 211 15.99 12.25 -12.86
N GLY A 212 14.76 12.72 -13.01
CA GLY A 212 14.17 13.03 -14.31
C GLY A 212 13.76 11.81 -15.15
N GLN A 213 13.97 10.57 -14.71
CA GLN A 213 13.54 9.37 -15.44
C GLN A 213 12.02 9.22 -15.46
N GLU A 214 11.36 9.40 -14.31
CA GLU A 214 9.89 9.38 -14.25
C GLU A 214 9.30 10.47 -15.16
N ALA A 215 9.85 11.68 -15.08
CA ALA A 215 9.46 12.79 -15.96
C ALA A 215 9.71 12.46 -17.44
N ASN A 216 10.83 11.81 -17.76
CA ASN A 216 11.13 11.34 -19.12
C ASN A 216 10.12 10.31 -19.62
N TYR A 217 9.80 9.28 -18.84
CA TYR A 217 8.78 8.29 -19.23
C TYR A 217 7.41 8.95 -19.43
N ARG A 218 7.02 9.88 -18.55
CA ARG A 218 5.78 10.67 -18.70
C ARG A 218 5.81 11.52 -19.97
N ASN A 219 6.92 12.18 -20.27
CA ASN A 219 7.10 13.00 -21.47
C ASN A 219 7.08 12.13 -22.75
N GLN A 220 7.73 10.97 -22.73
CA GLN A 220 7.71 10.00 -23.83
C GLN A 220 6.30 9.47 -24.08
N ALA A 221 5.57 9.09 -23.02
CA ALA A 221 4.16 8.70 -23.13
C ALA A 221 3.30 9.81 -23.76
N ASN A 222 3.54 11.08 -23.40
CA ASN A 222 2.83 12.22 -23.99
C ASN A 222 3.17 12.43 -25.48
N SER A 223 4.43 12.29 -25.86
CA SER A 223 4.86 12.35 -27.27
C SER A 223 4.24 11.22 -28.10
N LEU A 224 4.25 9.99 -27.56
CA LEU A 224 3.63 8.84 -28.20
C LEU A 224 2.10 9.01 -28.35
N ARG A 225 1.43 9.63 -27.37
CA ARG A 225 0.00 9.98 -27.48
C ARG A 225 -0.26 10.95 -28.63
N GLN A 226 0.62 11.93 -28.86
CA GLN A 226 0.49 12.84 -30.00
C GLN A 226 0.63 12.11 -31.34
N GLN A 227 1.60 11.19 -31.45
CA GLN A 227 1.75 10.35 -32.64
C GLN A 227 0.55 9.42 -32.84
N GLN A 228 0.05 8.82 -31.75
CA GLN A 228 -1.15 7.99 -31.79
C GLN A 228 -2.33 8.78 -32.34
N ASN A 229 -2.55 10.02 -31.89
CA ASN A 229 -3.61 10.89 -32.42
C ASN A 229 -3.50 11.13 -33.94
N GLN A 230 -2.29 11.27 -34.49
CA GLN A 230 -2.07 11.45 -35.93
C GLN A 230 -2.39 10.19 -36.74
N VAL A 231 -1.86 9.03 -36.31
CA VAL A 231 -2.15 7.72 -36.96
C VAL A 231 -3.65 7.45 -36.93
N MET A 232 -4.27 7.76 -35.82
CA MET A 232 -5.70 7.61 -35.63
C MET A 232 -6.55 8.55 -36.50
N ALA A 233 -6.11 9.79 -36.75
CA ALA A 233 -6.75 10.68 -37.71
C ALA A 233 -6.72 10.11 -39.14
N ALA A 234 -5.57 9.54 -39.54
CA ALA A 234 -5.45 8.87 -40.83
C ALA A 234 -6.36 7.64 -40.95
N ILE A 235 -6.58 6.90 -39.85
CA ILE A 235 -7.56 5.80 -39.81
C ILE A 235 -8.98 6.33 -40.04
N ALA A 236 -9.35 7.46 -39.42
CA ALA A 236 -10.66 8.09 -39.58
C ALA A 236 -10.94 8.48 -41.04
N GLU A 237 -9.98 9.16 -41.67
CA GLU A 237 -10.07 9.58 -43.08
C GLU A 237 -10.24 8.37 -44.00
N ARG A 238 -9.48 7.30 -43.77
CA ARG A 238 -9.57 6.04 -44.54
C ARG A 238 -10.93 5.35 -44.38
N MET A 239 -11.50 5.38 -43.17
CA MET A 239 -12.81 4.78 -42.92
C MET A 239 -13.95 5.58 -43.54
N ALA A 240 -13.87 6.91 -43.50
CA ALA A 240 -14.80 7.79 -44.20
C ALA A 240 -14.77 7.52 -45.72
N ALA A 241 -13.58 7.32 -46.30
CA ALA A 241 -13.42 6.94 -47.70
C ALA A 241 -13.92 5.51 -48.03
N SER A 242 -14.04 4.61 -47.06
CA SER A 242 -14.54 3.24 -47.26
C SER A 242 -16.08 3.11 -47.23
N GLY A 243 -16.81 4.23 -47.16
CA GLY A 243 -18.28 4.23 -47.17
C GLY A 243 -18.93 3.88 -45.83
N VAL A 244 -18.15 3.82 -44.74
CA VAL A 244 -18.69 3.68 -43.38
C VAL A 244 -19.22 5.05 -42.95
N SER A 245 -20.54 5.15 -42.78
CA SER A 245 -21.18 6.37 -42.28
C SER A 245 -21.05 6.44 -40.77
N ILE A 246 -20.05 7.20 -40.31
CA ILE A 246 -19.87 7.56 -38.91
C ILE A 246 -20.58 8.88 -38.70
N ILE A 247 -21.60 8.87 -37.85
CA ILE A 247 -22.38 10.06 -37.51
C ILE A 247 -21.99 10.45 -36.09
N SER A 248 -21.71 11.75 -35.89
CA SER A 248 -21.69 12.33 -34.55
C SER A 248 -23.09 12.17 -33.98
N GLY A 249 -23.30 11.19 -33.12
CA GLY A 249 -24.61 10.98 -32.51
C GLY A 249 -25.03 12.20 -31.70
N SER A 250 -26.33 12.37 -31.43
CA SER A 250 -26.80 13.53 -30.67
C SER A 250 -26.39 13.45 -29.19
N GLY A 251 -25.63 14.43 -28.71
CA GLY A 251 -25.19 14.50 -27.31
C GLY A 251 -24.18 13.40 -26.95
N ASN A 252 -24.38 12.74 -25.80
CA ASN A 252 -23.46 11.70 -25.28
C ASN A 252 -24.08 10.29 -25.34
N GLY A 253 -25.12 10.06 -26.15
CA GLY A 253 -25.83 8.77 -26.20
C GLY A 253 -26.54 8.38 -24.89
N GLY A 254 -26.87 9.38 -24.07
CA GLY A 254 -27.39 9.19 -22.71
C GLY A 254 -26.33 8.87 -21.65
N TYR A 255 -25.04 8.76 -22.04
CA TYR A 255 -23.95 8.50 -21.12
C TYR A 255 -23.82 9.62 -20.08
N PRO A 256 -23.78 9.31 -18.76
CA PRO A 256 -23.79 10.32 -17.70
C PRO A 256 -22.71 11.37 -17.88
N ALA A 257 -23.07 12.65 -17.69
CA ALA A 257 -22.16 13.79 -17.87
C ALA A 257 -20.87 13.68 -17.03
N LYS A 258 -20.97 13.10 -15.83
CA LYS A 258 -19.81 12.83 -14.95
C LYS A 258 -18.72 11.95 -15.59
N TRP A 259 -19.10 11.10 -16.54
CA TRP A 259 -18.20 10.23 -17.27
C TRP A 259 -17.93 10.74 -18.67
N ALA A 260 -18.95 11.24 -19.38
CA ALA A 260 -18.80 11.81 -20.71
C ALA A 260 -17.82 13.00 -20.77
N ASN A 261 -17.80 13.83 -19.72
CA ASN A 261 -16.95 15.03 -19.63
C ASN A 261 -15.63 14.78 -18.90
N ALA A 262 -15.32 13.53 -18.55
CA ALA A 262 -14.07 13.22 -17.86
C ALA A 262 -12.84 13.48 -18.74
N ASP A 263 -11.67 13.69 -18.13
CA ASP A 263 -10.40 13.72 -18.85
C ASP A 263 -10.19 12.37 -19.56
N TYR A 264 -10.10 12.40 -20.89
CA TYR A 264 -9.90 11.18 -21.68
C TYR A 264 -8.54 10.52 -21.42
N ASN A 265 -7.52 11.31 -21.09
CA ASN A 265 -6.17 10.80 -20.83
C ASN A 265 -5.97 10.32 -19.40
N ASN A 266 -6.84 10.75 -18.49
CA ASN A 266 -6.86 10.31 -17.09
C ASN A 266 -8.31 10.08 -16.62
N PRO A 267 -9.00 9.09 -17.19
CA PRO A 267 -10.41 8.89 -16.92
C PRO A 267 -10.63 8.28 -15.52
N PRO A 268 -11.66 8.70 -14.78
CA PRO A 268 -12.06 8.05 -13.55
C PRO A 268 -12.61 6.65 -13.86
N ILE A 269 -12.67 5.82 -12.82
CA ILE A 269 -13.30 4.50 -12.89
C ILE A 269 -14.83 4.66 -12.75
N ASP A 270 -15.59 3.98 -13.60
CA ASP A 270 -17.04 3.98 -13.61
C ASP A 270 -17.65 2.96 -12.64
N SER A 271 -18.99 2.83 -12.65
CA SER A 271 -19.72 1.93 -11.75
C SER A 271 -19.47 0.44 -11.98
N TRP A 272 -18.90 0.05 -13.13
CA TRP A 272 -18.58 -1.35 -13.47
C TRP A 272 -17.08 -1.64 -13.41
N GLY A 273 -16.29 -0.67 -12.92
CA GLY A 273 -14.85 -0.80 -12.75
C GLY A 273 -14.07 -0.51 -14.03
N MET A 274 -14.65 0.22 -14.99
CA MET A 274 -14.05 0.51 -16.29
C MET A 274 -13.65 1.98 -16.39
N TYR A 275 -12.61 2.28 -17.16
CA TYR A 275 -12.21 3.66 -17.40
C TYR A 275 -13.29 4.41 -18.19
N ALA A 276 -13.78 5.52 -17.64
CA ALA A 276 -14.78 6.35 -18.28
C ALA A 276 -14.35 6.83 -19.67
N ARG A 277 -15.31 7.11 -20.55
CA ARG A 277 -15.12 7.49 -21.97
C ARG A 277 -14.51 6.40 -22.87
N GLN A 278 -14.17 5.24 -22.31
CA GLN A 278 -13.73 4.08 -23.09
C GLN A 278 -14.94 3.32 -23.65
N CYS A 279 -14.75 2.56 -24.72
CA CYS A 279 -15.83 1.81 -25.40
C CYS A 279 -16.52 0.83 -24.46
N VAL A 280 -15.72 0.08 -23.69
CA VAL A 280 -16.18 -0.88 -22.67
C VAL A 280 -17.04 -0.24 -21.58
N SER A 281 -16.68 0.98 -21.13
CA SER A 281 -17.43 1.70 -20.10
C SER A 281 -18.80 2.16 -20.63
N TYR A 282 -18.84 2.67 -21.85
CA TYR A 282 -20.10 3.08 -22.47
C TYR A 282 -21.01 1.88 -22.75
N THR A 283 -20.49 0.77 -23.26
CA THR A 283 -21.31 -0.42 -23.50
C THR A 283 -21.82 -1.03 -22.20
N ALA A 284 -21.03 -1.03 -21.12
CA ALA A 284 -21.50 -1.44 -19.80
C ALA A 284 -22.66 -0.56 -19.31
N PHE A 285 -22.54 0.76 -19.48
CA PHE A 285 -23.62 1.70 -19.21
C PHE A 285 -24.87 1.40 -20.03
N LYS A 286 -24.75 1.16 -21.34
CA LYS A 286 -25.90 0.90 -22.22
C LYS A 286 -26.61 -0.41 -21.88
N VAL A 287 -25.86 -1.47 -21.55
CA VAL A 287 -26.43 -2.73 -21.05
C VAL A 287 -27.29 -2.45 -19.81
N TRP A 288 -26.72 -1.79 -18.80
CA TRP A 288 -27.47 -1.42 -17.59
C TRP A 288 -28.67 -0.51 -17.87
N GLN A 289 -28.50 0.50 -18.72
CA GLN A 289 -29.56 1.44 -19.08
C GLN A 289 -30.74 0.73 -19.75
N SER A 290 -30.47 -0.32 -20.53
CA SER A 290 -31.51 -1.13 -21.17
C SER A 290 -32.30 -2.04 -20.21
N GLY A 291 -31.93 -2.06 -18.92
CA GLY A 291 -32.53 -2.92 -17.90
C GLY A 291 -31.93 -4.32 -17.82
N ARG A 292 -30.90 -4.62 -18.63
CA ARG A 292 -30.16 -5.88 -18.60
C ARG A 292 -29.14 -5.89 -17.47
N ASN A 293 -28.81 -7.08 -16.97
CA ASN A 293 -27.84 -7.24 -15.91
C ASN A 293 -26.42 -7.02 -16.43
N MET A 294 -25.83 -5.86 -16.11
CA MET A 294 -24.41 -5.60 -16.31
C MET A 294 -23.61 -5.91 -15.04
N PRO A 295 -22.82 -7.00 -15.00
CA PRO A 295 -22.01 -7.35 -13.83
C PRO A 295 -20.84 -6.38 -13.63
N TYR A 296 -20.34 -6.32 -12.39
CA TYR A 296 -19.07 -5.65 -12.10
C TYR A 296 -17.91 -6.51 -12.61
N TRP A 297 -17.31 -6.11 -13.73
CA TRP A 297 -16.14 -6.79 -14.29
C TRP A 297 -14.81 -6.18 -13.87
N GLY A 298 -14.79 -5.03 -13.16
CA GLY A 298 -13.61 -4.57 -12.42
C GLY A 298 -12.38 -4.33 -13.30
N GLY A 299 -12.59 -3.90 -14.54
CA GLY A 299 -11.51 -3.75 -15.51
C GLY A 299 -10.97 -5.08 -16.03
N ARG A 300 -11.69 -6.21 -15.88
CA ARG A 300 -11.43 -7.47 -16.59
C ARG A 300 -11.67 -7.30 -18.07
N GLY A 301 -10.68 -6.67 -18.68
CA GLY A 301 -10.33 -6.87 -20.05
C GLY A 301 -10.73 -5.76 -20.99
N ASN A 302 -9.86 -5.63 -21.99
CA ASN A 302 -10.12 -4.93 -23.22
C ASN A 302 -11.32 -5.58 -23.94
N ALA A 303 -11.94 -4.89 -24.88
CA ALA A 303 -13.13 -5.38 -25.58
C ALA A 303 -12.94 -6.79 -26.18
N ASN A 304 -11.75 -7.12 -26.70
CA ASN A 304 -11.44 -8.45 -27.24
C ASN A 304 -11.50 -9.60 -26.21
N GLN A 305 -11.46 -9.31 -24.92
CA GLN A 305 -11.53 -10.29 -23.84
C GLN A 305 -12.97 -10.52 -23.34
N TRP A 306 -13.90 -9.60 -23.62
CA TRP A 306 -15.29 -9.68 -23.17
C TRP A 306 -16.01 -10.96 -23.62
N PRO A 307 -15.84 -11.46 -24.86
CA PRO A 307 -16.47 -12.71 -25.30
C PRO A 307 -16.05 -13.92 -24.45
N ALA A 308 -14.81 -13.99 -23.98
CA ALA A 308 -14.36 -15.07 -23.10
C ALA A 308 -14.95 -14.92 -21.69
N ASN A 309 -14.97 -13.68 -21.16
CA ASN A 309 -15.54 -13.39 -19.85
C ASN A 309 -17.06 -13.66 -19.80
N ALA A 310 -17.77 -13.28 -20.86
CA ALA A 310 -19.21 -13.52 -21.01
C ALA A 310 -19.53 -15.02 -21.03
N ARG A 311 -18.79 -15.83 -21.80
CA ARG A 311 -18.94 -17.29 -21.78
C ARG A 311 -18.67 -17.89 -20.40
N ALA A 312 -17.64 -17.41 -19.71
CA ALA A 312 -17.33 -17.86 -18.35
C ALA A 312 -18.42 -17.47 -17.34
N ALA A 313 -19.14 -16.37 -17.58
CA ALA A 313 -20.29 -15.94 -16.79
C ALA A 313 -21.62 -16.62 -17.20
N GLY A 314 -21.59 -17.52 -18.19
CA GLY A 314 -22.77 -18.23 -18.69
C GLY A 314 -23.65 -17.41 -19.64
N TYR A 315 -23.14 -16.31 -20.19
CA TYR A 315 -23.87 -15.47 -21.14
C TYR A 315 -23.72 -16.00 -22.57
N GLU A 316 -24.74 -15.76 -23.39
CA GLU A 316 -24.75 -16.17 -24.79
C GLU A 316 -23.76 -15.32 -25.60
N VAL A 317 -22.94 -15.99 -26.40
CA VAL A 317 -21.92 -15.37 -27.25
C VAL A 317 -21.87 -16.06 -28.60
N ASP A 318 -22.33 -15.38 -29.63
CA ASP A 318 -22.50 -15.93 -30.98
C ASP A 318 -22.17 -14.88 -32.07
N ARG A 319 -22.63 -15.14 -33.30
CA ARG A 319 -22.44 -14.24 -34.45
C ARG A 319 -23.75 -13.65 -34.96
N ASP A 320 -24.86 -13.79 -34.24
CA ASP A 320 -26.19 -13.38 -34.66
C ASP A 320 -26.62 -12.11 -33.90
N PRO A 321 -26.64 -10.94 -34.57
CA PRO A 321 -26.91 -9.68 -33.91
C PRO A 321 -28.36 -9.58 -33.47
N ARG A 322 -28.57 -9.13 -32.23
CA ARG A 322 -29.87 -8.71 -31.71
C ARG A 322 -29.80 -7.28 -31.17
N PRO A 323 -30.90 -6.50 -31.24
CA PRO A 323 -30.99 -5.24 -30.53
C PRO A 323 -30.72 -5.43 -29.02
N GLY A 324 -29.81 -4.62 -28.49
CA GLY A 324 -29.35 -4.66 -27.12
C GLY A 324 -28.16 -5.58 -26.85
N ASP A 325 -27.64 -6.28 -27.86
CA ASP A 325 -26.37 -7.00 -27.73
C ASP A 325 -25.18 -6.03 -27.66
N VAL A 326 -24.07 -6.50 -27.10
CA VAL A 326 -22.78 -5.84 -27.24
C VAL A 326 -22.01 -6.50 -28.38
N ALA A 327 -21.76 -5.74 -29.45
CA ALA A 327 -20.94 -6.13 -30.57
C ALA A 327 -19.46 -5.93 -30.23
N ILE A 328 -18.68 -6.99 -30.38
CA ILE A 328 -17.23 -7.00 -30.18
C ILE A 328 -16.53 -7.21 -31.50
N THR A 329 -15.57 -6.33 -31.78
CA THR A 329 -14.59 -6.51 -32.86
C THR A 329 -13.20 -6.75 -32.26
N TYR A 330 -12.40 -7.56 -32.93
CA TYR A 330 -11.07 -7.96 -32.46
C TYR A 330 -9.93 -7.15 -33.09
N ASN A 331 -10.26 -6.10 -33.83
CA ASN A 331 -9.27 -5.28 -34.50
C ASN A 331 -8.48 -4.42 -33.48
N GLY A 332 -7.15 -4.44 -33.59
CA GLY A 332 -6.24 -3.77 -32.66
C GLY A 332 -6.00 -4.57 -31.37
N VAL A 333 -5.00 -4.16 -30.57
CA VAL A 333 -4.55 -4.89 -29.35
C VAL A 333 -5.66 -5.04 -28.31
N TYR A 334 -6.62 -4.13 -28.29
CA TYR A 334 -7.69 -4.10 -27.30
C TYR A 334 -9.04 -4.56 -27.84
N GLY A 335 -9.20 -4.69 -29.16
CA GLY A 335 -10.53 -4.79 -29.77
C GLY A 335 -11.38 -3.53 -29.56
N HIS A 336 -12.65 -3.59 -29.95
CA HIS A 336 -13.61 -2.51 -29.74
C HIS A 336 -15.00 -3.04 -29.42
N ALA A 337 -15.68 -2.40 -28.47
CA ALA A 337 -17.03 -2.76 -28.01
C ALA A 337 -18.03 -1.69 -28.43
N MET A 338 -19.18 -2.12 -28.94
CA MET A 338 -20.24 -1.25 -29.42
C MET A 338 -21.60 -1.80 -28.97
N TYR A 339 -22.57 -0.94 -28.68
CA TYR A 339 -23.91 -1.36 -28.31
C TYR A 339 -24.80 -1.42 -29.55
N VAL A 340 -25.49 -2.53 -29.78
CA VAL A 340 -26.37 -2.71 -30.94
C VAL A 340 -27.70 -2.01 -30.69
N GLU A 341 -27.94 -0.90 -31.37
CA GLU A 341 -29.19 -0.14 -31.28
C GLU A 341 -30.28 -0.76 -32.18
N ALA A 342 -29.91 -1.21 -33.39
CA ALA A 342 -30.85 -1.82 -34.33
C ALA A 342 -30.18 -2.85 -35.23
N VAL A 343 -30.99 -3.79 -35.74
CA VAL A 343 -30.55 -4.87 -36.65
C VAL A 343 -31.48 -4.93 -37.86
N ASN A 344 -30.89 -4.91 -39.05
CA ASN A 344 -31.57 -5.16 -40.32
C ASN A 344 -30.81 -6.24 -41.09
N GLY A 345 -31.23 -7.49 -40.94
CA GLY A 345 -30.51 -8.66 -41.45
C GLY A 345 -29.10 -8.74 -40.82
N ARG A 346 -28.06 -8.74 -41.67
CA ARG A 346 -26.65 -8.71 -41.25
C ARG A 346 -26.07 -7.30 -41.13
N THR A 347 -26.89 -6.27 -41.24
CA THR A 347 -26.48 -4.87 -41.03
C THR A 347 -26.91 -4.43 -39.65
N VAL A 348 -25.97 -3.90 -38.87
CA VAL A 348 -26.20 -3.42 -37.51
C VAL A 348 -26.00 -1.91 -37.44
N THR A 349 -26.90 -1.22 -36.73
CA THR A 349 -26.69 0.15 -36.27
C THR A 349 -26.22 0.07 -34.83
N VAL A 350 -25.06 0.67 -34.56
CA VAL A 350 -24.41 0.61 -33.26
C VAL A 350 -24.14 2.00 -32.72
N SER A 351 -24.17 2.13 -31.40
CA SER A 351 -23.71 3.32 -30.68
C SER A 351 -22.48 2.97 -29.84
N GLN A 352 -21.56 3.93 -29.70
CA GLN A 352 -20.25 3.67 -29.10
C GLN A 352 -19.57 4.94 -28.58
N TYR A 353 -18.60 4.73 -27.69
CA TYR A 353 -17.61 5.73 -27.27
C TYR A 353 -16.21 5.28 -27.65
N ASN A 354 -15.22 6.11 -27.34
CA ASN A 354 -13.81 5.85 -27.66
C ASN A 354 -13.57 5.71 -29.16
N TYR A 355 -14.18 6.63 -29.90
CA TYR A 355 -13.96 6.76 -31.32
C TYR A 355 -13.65 8.19 -31.68
N ILE A 356 -13.03 8.35 -32.85
CA ILE A 356 -12.74 9.66 -33.41
C ILE A 356 -13.92 10.19 -34.19
N VAL A 357 -14.37 11.38 -33.80
CA VAL A 357 -15.44 12.13 -34.46
C VAL A 357 -14.96 13.56 -34.63
N ASN A 358 -15.04 14.10 -35.84
CA ASN A 358 -14.60 15.48 -36.15
C ASN A 358 -13.17 15.79 -35.66
N GLY A 359 -12.25 14.82 -35.76
CA GLY A 359 -10.85 14.97 -35.34
C GLY A 359 -10.61 14.89 -33.82
N GLN A 360 -11.63 14.64 -33.01
CA GLN A 360 -11.51 14.52 -31.55
C GLN A 360 -11.74 13.07 -31.09
N TRP A 361 -10.85 12.58 -30.22
CA TRP A 361 -10.94 11.25 -29.61
C TRP A 361 -11.87 11.19 -28.40
N GLY A 362 -12.27 9.96 -28.06
CA GLY A 362 -13.08 9.71 -26.87
C GLY A 362 -14.49 10.25 -27.00
N GLN A 363 -15.01 10.35 -28.23
CA GLN A 363 -16.32 10.91 -28.51
C GLN A 363 -17.36 9.81 -28.69
N TYR A 364 -18.60 10.19 -28.41
CA TYR A 364 -19.77 9.41 -28.77
C TYR A 364 -19.94 9.40 -30.30
N SER A 365 -20.28 8.24 -30.85
CA SER A 365 -20.62 8.09 -32.27
C SER A 365 -21.63 6.99 -32.50
N GLU A 366 -22.31 7.07 -33.63
CA GLU A 366 -23.13 6.01 -34.18
C GLU A 366 -22.63 5.58 -35.55
N MET A 367 -22.77 4.30 -35.86
CA MET A 367 -22.36 3.73 -37.15
C MET A 367 -23.36 2.69 -37.62
N THR A 368 -23.51 2.58 -38.93
CA THR A 368 -24.20 1.44 -39.56
C THR A 368 -23.20 0.65 -40.40
N LEU A 369 -23.10 -0.64 -40.13
CA LEU A 369 -22.08 -1.51 -40.72
C LEU A 369 -22.52 -2.98 -40.78
N SER A 370 -21.89 -3.75 -41.68
CA SER A 370 -22.11 -5.19 -41.78
C SER A 370 -21.50 -5.93 -40.59
N ALA A 371 -22.26 -6.83 -39.97
CA ALA A 371 -21.79 -7.72 -38.92
C ALA A 371 -20.67 -8.67 -39.38
N ASP A 372 -20.61 -8.96 -40.68
CA ASP A 372 -19.69 -9.95 -41.26
C ASP A 372 -18.47 -9.30 -41.92
N ASN A 373 -18.68 -8.25 -42.72
CA ASN A 373 -17.69 -7.72 -43.66
C ASN A 373 -17.44 -6.22 -43.50
N SER A 374 -17.54 -5.68 -42.28
CA SER A 374 -17.25 -4.26 -42.05
C SER A 374 -15.75 -3.94 -42.11
N ALA A 375 -15.44 -2.65 -42.26
CA ALA A 375 -14.09 -2.15 -42.04
C ALA A 375 -13.58 -2.45 -40.62
N LEU A 376 -14.45 -2.71 -39.62
CA LEU A 376 -14.07 -3.11 -38.26
C LEU A 376 -13.87 -4.64 -38.10
N GLY A 377 -13.92 -5.39 -39.20
CA GLY A 377 -13.80 -6.85 -39.19
C GLY A 377 -15.11 -7.54 -38.80
N PRO A 378 -15.08 -8.88 -38.73
CA PRO A 378 -16.23 -9.66 -38.30
C PRO A 378 -16.52 -9.43 -36.81
N MET A 379 -17.81 -9.39 -36.47
CA MET A 379 -18.27 -9.17 -35.10
C MET A 379 -18.64 -10.48 -34.40
N THR A 380 -18.43 -10.47 -33.09
CA THR A 380 -19.02 -11.40 -32.13
C THR A 380 -20.00 -10.62 -31.26
N PHE A 381 -21.18 -11.18 -31.00
CA PHE A 381 -22.21 -10.53 -30.19
C PHE A 381 -22.29 -11.20 -28.82
N ILE A 382 -22.49 -10.39 -27.77
CA ILE A 382 -22.71 -10.85 -26.40
C ILE A 382 -24.11 -10.41 -25.98
N THR A 383 -24.94 -11.36 -25.58
CA THR A 383 -26.28 -11.08 -25.05
C THR A 383 -26.26 -11.13 -23.53
N PHE A 384 -26.52 -9.99 -22.91
CA PHE A 384 -26.62 -9.87 -21.47
C PHE A 384 -28.05 -10.21 -21.01
N PRO A 385 -28.21 -11.02 -19.95
CA PRO A 385 -29.51 -11.46 -19.46
C PRO A 385 -30.33 -10.36 -18.78
#